data_AF-A0AAW2HHK0-F1
#
_entry.id   AF-A0AAW2HHK0-F1
#
_cell.length_a   1.000
_cell.length_b   1.000
_cell.length_c   1.000
_cell.angle_alpha   90.00
_cell.angle_beta   90.00
_cell.angle_gamma   90.00
#
_symmetry.space_group_name_H-M   'P 1'
#
loop_
_entity.id
_entity.type
_entity.pdbx_description
1 polymer ?
#
loop_
_entity_poly.entity_id
_entity_poly.type
_entity_poly.pdbx_seq_one_letter_code
_entity_poly.pdbx_strand_id
1 'polypeptide(L)'
;MDLDICRGFRTVATDAVLVLSRTIPKDLLIQETEGREDGTRREIRKARREETLRKWQMKHGNIDCGITQLLTGHGCFGSYLARTTANEDLKWCRACQGQENNPEHVWDVSPRWEQERTQFKLKLGTATEYWSVIKKMLHGRRRWDSIRNAMYAILKKKFRSHNIMALGIY
;
A
#
# COMPACT_ATOMS: atom_id res chain seq x y z
N MET A 1 11.83 -6.84 20.02
CA MET A 1 11.49 -7.34 18.68
C MET A 1 9.97 -7.41 18.66
N ASP A 2 9.33 -6.38 18.12
CA ASP A 2 7.90 -6.44 17.87
C ASP A 2 7.70 -7.28 16.60
N LEU A 3 7.00 -8.39 16.75
CA LEU A 3 6.78 -9.36 15.69
C LEU A 3 5.59 -8.86 14.84
N ASP A 4 5.85 -8.07 13.81
CA ASP A 4 4.82 -7.62 12.87
C ASP A 4 4.42 -8.79 11.93
N ILE A 5 3.43 -9.59 12.36
CA ILE A 5 2.87 -10.68 11.55
C ILE A 5 1.96 -10.09 10.46
N CYS A 6 2.47 -9.99 9.23
CA CYS A 6 1.62 -9.72 8.06
C CYS A 6 1.20 -11.03 7.41
N ARG A 7 -0.09 -11.39 7.50
CA ARG A 7 -0.66 -12.51 6.75
C ARG A 7 -0.97 -12.03 5.33
N GLY A 8 -0.02 -12.21 4.41
CA GLY A 8 -0.21 -11.91 2.99
C GLY A 8 -1.21 -12.89 2.37
N PHE A 9 -2.43 -12.43 2.12
CA PHE A 9 -3.30 -13.12 1.17
C PHE A 9 -2.65 -13.05 -0.22
N ARG A 10 -2.90 -14.05 -1.09
CA ARG A 10 -2.27 -14.25 -2.42
C ARG A 10 -2.41 -13.08 -3.43
N THR A 11 -2.79 -11.90 -2.97
CA THR A 11 -3.17 -10.71 -3.73
C THR A 11 -2.30 -9.49 -3.41
N VAL A 12 -1.13 -9.63 -2.76
CA VAL A 12 -0.27 -8.50 -2.38
C VAL A 12 1.16 -8.74 -2.87
N ALA A 13 1.75 -7.76 -3.55
CA ALA A 13 3.15 -7.83 -4.01
C ALA A 13 4.11 -7.98 -2.82
N THR A 14 5.18 -8.77 -2.96
CA THR A 14 6.15 -9.05 -1.89
C THR A 14 6.71 -7.76 -1.27
N ASP A 15 7.07 -6.78 -2.10
CA ASP A 15 7.58 -5.48 -1.65
C ASP A 15 6.55 -4.71 -0.81
N ALA A 16 5.25 -4.83 -1.14
CA ALA A 16 4.19 -4.21 -0.37
C ALA A 16 4.06 -4.86 1.02
N VAL A 17 4.20 -6.19 1.12
CA VAL A 17 4.22 -6.89 2.41
C VAL A 17 5.41 -6.44 3.24
N LEU A 18 6.61 -6.35 2.65
CA LEU A 18 7.82 -5.90 3.35
C LEU A 18 7.68 -4.48 3.89
N VAL A 19 7.06 -3.59 3.12
CA VAL A 19 6.77 -2.21 3.54
C VAL A 19 5.79 -2.22 4.73
N LEU A 20 4.68 -2.97 4.63
CA LEU A 20 3.68 -3.06 5.69
C LEU A 20 4.20 -3.70 6.98
N SER A 21 5.00 -4.77 6.88
CA SER A 21 5.59 -5.47 8.01
C SER A 21 6.88 -4.81 8.52
N ARG A 22 7.24 -3.64 7.97
CA ARG A 22 8.51 -2.93 8.24
C ARG A 22 9.73 -3.85 8.18
N THR A 23 9.65 -4.88 7.35
CA THR A 23 10.68 -5.92 7.25
C THR A 23 11.70 -5.51 6.20
N ILE A 24 12.97 -5.55 6.58
CA ILE A 24 14.08 -5.19 5.67
C ILE A 24 14.16 -6.25 4.56
N PRO A 25 14.13 -5.85 3.29
CA PRO A 25 14.39 -6.74 2.16
C PRO A 25 15.74 -7.46 2.25
N LYS A 26 15.81 -8.70 1.76
CA LYS A 26 16.99 -9.55 1.87
C LYS A 26 18.21 -8.98 1.12
N ASP A 27 18.01 -8.28 0.00
CA ASP A 27 19.06 -7.59 -0.73
C ASP A 27 19.79 -6.55 0.12
N LEU A 28 19.06 -5.79 0.94
CA LEU A 28 19.64 -4.81 1.86
C LEU A 28 20.37 -5.48 3.03
N LEU A 29 19.88 -6.63 3.50
CA LEU A 29 20.57 -7.42 4.54
C LEU A 29 21.89 -8.03 4.05
N ILE A 30 21.98 -8.39 2.76
CA ILE A 30 23.23 -8.88 2.17
C ILE A 30 24.29 -7.77 2.13
N GLN A 31 23.89 -6.55 1.81
CA GLN A 31 24.75 -5.36 1.81
C GLN A 31 25.22 -4.96 3.22
N GLU A 32 24.56 -5.42 4.29
CA GLU A 32 24.95 -5.17 5.70
C GLU A 32 26.34 -5.78 6.02
N THR A 33 26.86 -6.70 5.19
CA THR A 33 28.09 -7.45 5.48
C THR A 33 29.38 -6.74 5.08
N GLU A 34 29.31 -5.67 4.30
CA GLU A 34 30.48 -5.01 3.71
C GLU A 34 30.90 -3.76 4.49
N GLY A 35 32.14 -3.74 5.00
CA GLY A 35 32.73 -2.57 5.67
C GLY A 35 33.74 -2.93 6.77
N ARG A 36 34.75 -2.10 6.97
CA ARG A 36 35.67 -2.13 8.12
C ARG A 36 35.29 -0.99 9.04
N GLU A 37 34.88 -1.30 10.26
CA GLU A 37 34.45 -0.34 11.26
C GLU A 37 35.12 -0.66 12.59
N ASP A 38 35.47 0.39 13.33
CA ASP A 38 36.13 0.31 14.64
C ASP A 38 35.07 0.29 15.75
N GLY A 39 35.32 -0.43 16.84
CA GLY A 39 34.38 -0.60 17.95
C GLY A 39 33.96 -2.06 18.22
N THR A 40 33.07 -2.26 19.18
CA THR A 40 32.67 -3.62 19.55
C THR A 40 31.79 -4.26 18.49
N ARG A 41 31.82 -5.60 18.40
CA ARG A 41 30.96 -6.39 17.50
C ARG A 41 29.47 -6.04 17.62
N ARG A 42 29.03 -5.60 18.81
CA ARG A 42 27.64 -5.19 19.07
C ARG A 42 27.33 -3.80 18.50
N GLU A 43 28.24 -2.84 18.66
CA GLU A 43 28.09 -1.48 18.15
C GLU A 43 28.10 -1.44 16.61
N ILE A 44 29.06 -2.15 16.00
CA ILE A 44 29.16 -2.32 14.54
C ILE A 44 27.85 -2.89 13.97
N ARG A 45 27.32 -3.97 14.57
CA ARG A 45 26.04 -4.55 14.14
C ARG A 45 24.86 -3.60 14.29
N LYS A 46 24.82 -2.81 15.38
CA LYS A 46 23.75 -1.86 15.62
C LYS A 46 23.79 -0.72 14.60
N ALA A 47 24.96 -0.14 14.35
CA ALA A 47 25.14 0.96 13.40
C ALA A 47 24.77 0.54 11.96
N ARG A 48 25.23 -0.64 11.52
CA ARG A 48 24.87 -1.20 10.21
C ARG A 48 23.38 -1.45 10.07
N ARG A 49 22.75 -1.97 11.12
CA ARG A 49 21.30 -2.17 11.15
C ARG A 49 20.55 -0.85 11.04
N GLU A 50 20.98 0.19 11.77
CA GLU A 50 20.40 1.54 11.69
C GLU A 50 20.56 2.13 10.29
N GLU A 51 21.73 2.00 9.66
CA GLU A 51 21.94 2.48 8.28
C GLU A 51 21.06 1.73 7.28
N THR A 52 20.96 0.40 7.41
CA THR A 52 20.13 -0.46 6.57
C THR A 52 18.64 -0.10 6.71
N LEU A 53 18.18 0.11 7.95
CA LEU A 53 16.84 0.60 8.24
C LEU A 53 16.61 1.99 7.64
N ARG A 54 17.58 2.90 7.73
CA ARG A 54 17.48 4.23 7.13
C ARG A 54 17.39 4.15 5.61
N LYS A 55 18.23 3.34 4.96
CA LYS A 55 18.17 3.08 3.52
C LYS A 55 16.81 2.51 3.12
N TRP A 56 16.28 1.57 3.89
CA TRP A 56 14.96 1.00 3.67
C TRP A 56 13.83 2.03 3.81
N GLN A 57 13.80 2.77 4.92
CA GLN A 57 12.81 3.83 5.17
C GLN A 57 12.92 5.00 4.17
N MET A 58 14.09 5.24 3.58
CA MET A 58 14.24 6.22 2.49
C MET A 58 13.67 5.74 1.15
N LYS A 59 13.44 4.44 0.96
CA LYS A 59 12.85 3.92 -0.28
C LYS A 59 11.34 4.16 -0.38
N HIS A 60 10.65 4.37 0.74
CA HIS A 60 9.20 4.59 0.79
C HIS A 60 8.79 5.71 1.76
N GLY A 61 7.55 6.18 1.66
CA GLY A 61 7.00 7.18 2.57
C GLY A 61 6.37 6.61 3.82
N ASN A 62 5.71 7.49 4.58
CA ASN A 62 4.90 7.05 5.71
C ASN A 62 3.73 6.18 5.20
N ILE A 63 3.42 5.14 5.97
CA ILE A 63 2.33 4.22 5.71
C ILE A 63 1.13 4.71 6.53
N ASP A 64 0.15 5.28 5.85
CA ASP A 64 -1.12 5.66 6.45
C ASP A 64 -2.21 4.61 6.18
N CYS A 65 -3.36 4.75 6.83
CA CYS A 65 -4.47 3.81 6.67
C CYS A 65 -4.96 3.70 5.22
N GLY A 66 -4.83 4.75 4.41
CA GLY A 66 -5.19 4.73 3.00
C GLY A 66 -4.24 3.86 2.18
N ILE A 67 -2.93 4.01 2.38
CA ILE A 67 -1.91 3.17 1.74
C ILE A 67 -2.02 1.72 2.18
N THR A 68 -2.25 1.46 3.47
CA THR A 68 -2.47 0.10 3.95
C THR A 68 -3.66 -0.55 3.27
N GLN A 69 -4.80 0.15 3.20
CA GLN A 69 -6.01 -0.37 2.57
C GLN A 69 -5.83 -0.59 1.08
N LEU A 70 -5.08 0.29 0.42
CA LEU A 70 -4.75 0.12 -0.98
C LEU A 70 -3.96 -1.16 -1.20
N LEU A 71 -2.77 -1.25 -0.58
CA LEU A 71 -1.83 -2.35 -0.78
C LEU A 71 -2.43 -3.72 -0.43
N THR A 72 -3.36 -3.76 0.53
CA THR A 72 -3.98 -5.01 1.00
C THR A 72 -5.36 -5.28 0.41
N GLY A 73 -6.00 -4.27 -0.20
CA GLY A 73 -7.41 -4.31 -0.56
C GLY A 73 -8.38 -4.42 0.62
N HIS A 74 -7.96 -4.04 1.82
CA HIS A 74 -8.79 -4.08 3.03
C HIS A 74 -9.53 -2.76 3.31
N GLY A 75 -10.36 -2.74 4.35
CA GLY A 75 -11.06 -1.55 4.83
C GLY A 75 -12.22 -1.14 3.92
N CYS A 76 -12.10 -0.04 3.18
CA CYS A 76 -13.21 0.56 2.44
C CYS A 76 -13.55 -0.12 1.09
N PHE A 77 -12.85 -1.20 0.73
CA PHE A 77 -13.12 -1.98 -0.47
C PHE A 77 -14.26 -2.97 -0.22
N GLY A 78 -15.22 -3.00 -1.15
CA GLY A 78 -16.44 -3.77 -0.99
C GLY A 78 -16.19 -5.28 -0.93
N SER A 79 -15.20 -5.77 -1.67
CA SER A 79 -14.76 -7.17 -1.60
C SER A 79 -14.22 -7.58 -0.22
N TYR A 80 -13.64 -6.63 0.53
CA TYR A 80 -13.25 -6.85 1.92
C TYR A 80 -14.44 -6.72 2.86
N LEU A 81 -15.24 -5.66 2.72
CA LEU A 81 -16.40 -5.42 3.58
C LEU A 81 -17.37 -6.59 3.56
N ALA A 82 -17.67 -7.14 2.39
CA ALA A 82 -18.57 -8.29 2.24
C ALA A 82 -18.13 -9.49 3.10
N ARG A 83 -16.82 -9.76 3.17
CA ARG A 83 -16.26 -10.83 4.01
C ARG A 83 -16.36 -10.54 5.50
N THR A 84 -16.15 -9.29 5.90
CA THR A 84 -16.14 -8.91 7.33
C THR A 84 -17.52 -8.65 7.91
N THR A 85 -18.49 -8.24 7.09
CA THR A 85 -19.86 -7.94 7.51
C THR A 85 -20.86 -9.02 7.09
N ALA A 86 -20.42 -10.06 6.38
CA ALA A 86 -21.26 -11.09 5.75
C ALA A 86 -22.35 -10.51 4.81
N ASN A 87 -22.11 -9.33 4.23
CA ASN A 87 -23.02 -8.69 3.29
C ASN A 87 -22.46 -8.75 1.86
N GLU A 88 -22.90 -9.74 1.09
CA GLU A 88 -22.46 -9.98 -0.30
C GLU A 88 -22.79 -8.83 -1.27
N ASP A 89 -23.80 -8.02 -1.00
CA ASP A 89 -24.14 -6.88 -1.86
C ASP A 89 -23.03 -5.84 -1.91
N LEU A 90 -22.20 -5.77 -0.86
CA LEU A 90 -21.04 -4.88 -0.81
C LEU A 90 -19.91 -5.33 -1.72
N LYS A 91 -19.84 -6.63 -2.05
CA LYS A 91 -18.78 -7.20 -2.88
C LYS A 91 -18.74 -6.57 -4.26
N TRP A 92 -19.89 -6.15 -4.77
CA TRP A 92 -20.07 -5.70 -6.14
C TRP A 92 -19.98 -4.19 -6.28
N CYS A 93 -19.41 -3.73 -7.39
CA CYS A 93 -19.34 -2.32 -7.72
C CYS A 93 -20.73 -1.82 -8.12
N ARG A 94 -21.29 -0.85 -7.38
CA ARG A 94 -22.62 -0.29 -7.69
C ARG A 94 -22.73 0.39 -9.07
N ALA A 95 -21.60 0.79 -9.65
CA ALA A 95 -21.55 1.42 -10.97
C ALA A 95 -21.24 0.43 -12.10
N CYS A 96 -20.80 -0.79 -11.78
CA CYS A 96 -20.40 -1.79 -12.78
C CYS A 96 -21.15 -3.08 -12.50
N GLN A 97 -21.94 -3.56 -13.44
CA GLN A 97 -22.69 -4.79 -13.27
C GLN A 97 -21.73 -5.99 -13.16
N GLY A 98 -21.74 -6.66 -12.00
CA GLY A 98 -21.02 -7.92 -11.78
C GLY A 98 -19.50 -7.83 -11.57
N GLN A 99 -18.93 -6.64 -11.39
CA GLN A 99 -17.50 -6.48 -11.10
C GLN A 99 -17.24 -6.31 -9.60
N GLU A 100 -16.20 -6.98 -9.08
CA GLU A 100 -15.86 -6.87 -7.67
C GLU A 100 -15.32 -5.46 -7.33
N ASN A 101 -15.74 -4.92 -6.19
CA ASN A 101 -15.31 -3.65 -5.64
C ASN A 101 -13.98 -3.79 -4.88
N ASN A 102 -12.95 -4.21 -5.59
CA ASN A 102 -11.57 -4.35 -5.11
C ASN A 102 -10.70 -3.15 -5.58
N PRO A 103 -9.46 -2.99 -5.07
CA PRO A 103 -8.59 -1.87 -5.46
C PRO A 103 -8.32 -1.79 -6.95
N GLU A 104 -8.02 -2.92 -7.59
CA GLU A 104 -7.71 -3.01 -9.01
C GLU A 104 -8.88 -2.52 -9.85
N HIS A 105 -10.10 -3.01 -9.59
CA HIS A 105 -11.30 -2.55 -10.27
C HIS A 105 -11.59 -1.05 -10.07
N VAL A 106 -11.50 -0.58 -8.81
CA VAL A 106 -11.68 0.85 -8.47
C VAL A 106 -10.68 1.70 -9.23
N TRP A 107 -9.45 1.20 -9.36
CA TRP A 107 -8.31 1.91 -9.89
C TRP A 107 -8.16 1.83 -11.41
N ASP A 108 -8.64 0.79 -12.07
CA ASP A 108 -8.40 0.59 -13.49
C ASP A 108 -9.63 0.93 -14.34
N VAL A 109 -10.81 0.50 -13.91
CA VAL A 109 -11.98 0.42 -14.83
C VAL A 109 -13.27 1.04 -14.29
N SER A 110 -13.45 1.21 -12.98
CA SER A 110 -14.73 1.65 -12.41
C SER A 110 -15.20 3.04 -12.90
N PRO A 111 -16.31 3.21 -13.63
CA PRO A 111 -16.74 4.51 -14.17
C PRO A 111 -16.93 5.59 -13.09
N ARG A 112 -17.31 5.16 -11.88
CA ARG A 112 -17.46 6.05 -10.72
C ARG A 112 -16.22 6.90 -10.41
N TRP A 113 -15.02 6.40 -10.75
CA TRP A 113 -13.74 7.04 -10.41
C TRP A 113 -12.99 7.53 -11.65
N GLU A 114 -13.65 7.61 -12.80
CA GLU A 114 -13.04 7.98 -14.07
C GLU A 114 -12.42 9.39 -14.04
N GLN A 115 -13.11 10.35 -13.42
CA GLN A 115 -12.61 11.72 -13.32
C GLN A 115 -11.30 11.78 -12.51
N GLU A 116 -11.25 11.16 -11.34
CA GLU A 116 -10.06 11.13 -10.50
C GLU A 116 -8.93 10.34 -11.14
N ARG A 117 -9.23 9.22 -11.80
CA ARG A 117 -8.25 8.47 -12.57
C ARG A 117 -7.68 9.33 -13.69
N THR A 118 -8.51 10.05 -14.43
CA THR A 118 -8.05 10.94 -15.50
C THR A 118 -7.12 12.01 -14.95
N GLN A 119 -7.48 12.64 -13.83
CA GLN A 119 -6.59 13.59 -13.14
C GLN A 119 -5.29 12.95 -12.67
N PHE A 120 -5.33 11.69 -12.21
CA PHE A 120 -4.15 10.93 -11.83
C PHE A 120 -3.25 10.65 -13.04
N LYS A 121 -3.83 10.21 -14.16
CA LYS A 121 -3.13 9.92 -15.43
C LYS A 121 -2.38 11.17 -15.92
N LEU A 122 -3.02 12.33 -15.89
CA LEU A 122 -2.40 13.61 -16.26
C LEU A 122 -1.19 13.97 -15.40
N LYS A 123 -1.19 13.61 -14.11
CA LYS A 123 -0.08 13.91 -13.19
C LYS A 123 1.11 12.97 -13.31
N LEU A 124 0.90 11.70 -13.69
CA LEU A 124 1.93 10.65 -13.60
C LEU A 124 2.38 10.08 -14.95
N GLY A 125 1.67 10.40 -16.04
CA GLY A 125 2.08 10.27 -17.43
C GLY A 125 2.18 8.85 -18.00
N THR A 126 2.75 7.88 -17.29
CA THR A 126 3.22 6.63 -17.90
C THR A 126 2.77 5.32 -17.25
N ALA A 127 2.27 5.35 -16.01
CA ALA A 127 1.76 4.16 -15.33
C ALA A 127 0.36 4.44 -14.83
N THR A 128 -0.62 3.73 -15.38
CA THR A 128 -2.04 3.94 -15.04
C THR A 128 -2.66 2.72 -14.39
N GLU A 129 -2.18 1.53 -14.73
CA GLU A 129 -2.66 0.27 -14.16
C GLU A 129 -2.29 0.15 -12.68
N TYR A 130 -3.18 -0.44 -11.89
CA TYR A 130 -3.04 -0.56 -10.44
C TYR A 130 -1.68 -1.14 -10.03
N TRP A 131 -1.34 -2.32 -10.53
CA TRP A 131 -0.09 -3.01 -10.19
C TRP A 131 1.16 -2.26 -10.65
N SER A 132 1.09 -1.59 -11.81
CA SER A 132 2.18 -0.76 -12.32
C SER A 132 2.42 0.47 -11.42
N VAL A 133 1.34 1.10 -10.96
CA VAL A 133 1.38 2.21 -10.01
C VAL A 133 1.95 1.76 -8.67
N ILE A 134 1.46 0.64 -8.10
CA ILE A 134 1.99 0.08 -6.84
C ILE A 134 3.48 -0.21 -6.97
N LYS A 135 3.90 -0.87 -8.06
CA LYS A 135 5.31 -1.18 -8.30
C LYS A 135 6.13 0.12 -8.37
N LYS A 136 5.70 1.10 -9.14
CA LYS A 136 6.39 2.40 -9.27
C LYS A 136 6.48 3.14 -7.93
N MET A 137 5.44 3.05 -7.10
CA MET A 137 5.37 3.64 -5.76
C MET A 137 6.43 3.08 -4.82
N LEU A 138 6.65 1.76 -4.87
CA LEU A 138 7.59 1.04 -4.00
C LEU A 138 9.07 1.26 -4.34
N HIS A 139 9.36 1.88 -5.50
CA HIS A 139 10.72 2.09 -5.99
C HIS A 139 11.23 3.53 -5.80
N GLY A 140 10.72 4.29 -4.82
CA GLY A 140 11.39 5.52 -4.39
C GLY A 140 10.48 6.57 -3.76
N ARG A 141 11.05 7.33 -2.81
CA ARG A 141 10.31 8.29 -1.98
C ARG A 141 9.51 9.34 -2.77
N ARG A 142 10.10 9.96 -3.79
CA ARG A 142 9.39 10.94 -4.62
C ARG A 142 8.17 10.32 -5.31
N ARG A 143 8.33 9.11 -5.86
CA ARG A 143 7.23 8.37 -6.51
C ARG A 143 6.17 8.01 -5.49
N TRP A 144 6.57 7.56 -4.30
CA TRP A 144 5.68 7.29 -3.18
C TRP A 144 4.81 8.50 -2.84
N ASP A 145 5.42 9.65 -2.59
CA ASP A 145 4.68 10.85 -2.16
C ASP A 145 3.77 11.38 -3.26
N SER A 146 4.22 11.39 -4.52
CA SER A 146 3.38 11.77 -5.67
C SER A 146 2.17 10.85 -5.84
N ILE A 147 2.39 9.53 -5.81
CA ILE A 147 1.33 8.54 -5.95
C ILE A 147 0.38 8.63 -4.76
N ARG A 148 0.87 8.58 -3.52
CA ARG A 148 0.06 8.72 -2.29
C ARG A 148 -0.85 9.95 -2.34
N ASN A 149 -0.30 11.12 -2.66
CA ASN A 149 -1.09 12.37 -2.73
C ASN A 149 -2.20 12.30 -3.79
N ALA A 150 -1.91 11.72 -4.96
CA ALA A 150 -2.88 11.61 -6.03
C ALA A 150 -3.97 10.56 -5.70
N MET A 151 -3.60 9.48 -5.02
CA MET A 151 -4.51 8.42 -4.56
C MET A 151 -5.42 8.87 -3.42
N TYR A 152 -4.96 9.80 -2.60
CA TYR A 152 -5.71 10.30 -1.46
C TYR A 152 -7.07 10.89 -1.86
N ALA A 153 -7.21 11.45 -3.08
CA ALA A 153 -8.48 11.97 -3.56
C ALA A 153 -9.56 10.88 -3.73
N ILE A 154 -9.18 9.75 -4.34
CA ILE A 154 -10.08 8.59 -4.55
C ILE A 154 -10.42 7.95 -3.21
N LEU A 155 -9.40 7.69 -2.38
CA LEU A 155 -9.59 7.06 -1.08
C LEU A 155 -10.45 7.92 -0.16
N LYS A 156 -10.19 9.24 -0.07
CA LYS A 156 -11.00 10.17 0.75
C LYS A 156 -12.47 10.16 0.36
N LYS A 157 -12.77 10.16 -0.95
CA LYS A 157 -14.16 10.06 -1.43
C LYS A 157 -14.77 8.68 -1.15
N LYS A 158 -13.98 7.60 -1.27
CA LYS A 158 -14.44 6.24 -1.00
C LYS A 158 -14.74 6.01 0.49
N PHE A 159 -13.89 6.53 1.38
CA PHE A 159 -14.11 6.54 2.83
C PHE A 159 -15.42 7.22 3.20
N ARG A 160 -15.71 8.39 2.62
CA ARG A 160 -16.98 9.11 2.82
C ARG A 160 -18.18 8.34 2.26
N SER A 161 -18.01 7.69 1.11
CA SER A 161 -19.08 6.95 0.44
C SER A 161 -19.48 5.66 1.18
N HIS A 162 -18.57 5.08 1.97
CA HIS A 162 -18.82 3.88 2.78
C HIS A 162 -18.78 4.22 4.26
N ASN A 163 -19.24 5.42 4.62
CA ASN A 163 -19.16 6.02 5.95
C ASN A 163 -19.23 4.93 7.04
N ILE A 164 -18.07 4.68 7.66
CA ILE A 164 -17.83 3.64 8.68
C ILE A 164 -18.78 3.82 9.88
N MET A 165 -19.40 4.99 9.98
CA MET A 165 -20.50 5.35 10.89
C MET A 165 -21.79 4.52 10.69
N ALA A 166 -21.99 3.87 9.52
CA ALA A 166 -23.17 3.04 9.27
C ALA A 166 -22.98 1.55 9.61
N LEU A 167 -21.78 1.12 9.99
CA LEU A 167 -21.46 -0.29 10.23
C LEU A 167 -21.12 -0.64 11.69
N GLY A 168 -21.13 0.34 12.61
CA GLY A 168 -21.09 0.05 14.06
C GLY A 168 -19.86 -0.73 14.55
N ILE A 169 -18.71 -0.61 13.89
CA ILE A 169 -17.48 -1.26 14.32
C ILE A 169 -16.62 -0.22 15.06
N TYR A 170 -16.69 -0.25 16.40
CA TYR A 170 -15.74 0.36 17.32
C TYR A 170 -14.58 -0.61 17.60
#